data_AF-A0A559SMC2-F1
#
_entry.id   AF-A0A559SMC2-F1
#
_cell.length_a   1.000
_cell.length_b   1.000
_cell.length_c   1.000
_cell.angle_alpha   90.00
_cell.angle_beta   90.00
_cell.angle_gamma   90.00
#
_symmetry.space_group_name_H-M   'P 1'
#
loop_
_entity.id
_entity.type
_entity.pdbx_description
1 polymer ?
#
loop_
_entity_poly.entity_id
_entity_poly.type
_entity_poly.pdbx_seq_one_letter_code
_entity_poly.pdbx_strand_id
1 'polypeptide(L)'
;MTPEDRRAVFSHRKIAAIVKGMTQEDGTDLPITGKSLGEAILFVSEQAATDASNVHIIYGEHGSLSYTDCLSIYREYGAELRSELT
;
A
#
# COMPACT_ATOMS: atom_id res chain seq x y z
N MET A 1 -0.11 8.30 -11.65
CA MET A 1 1.22 8.45 -11.02
C MET A 1 2.34 8.32 -12.06
N THR A 2 3.28 9.26 -12.10
CA THR A 2 4.45 9.20 -13.00
C THR A 2 5.52 8.22 -12.48
N PRO A 3 6.52 7.83 -13.29
CA PRO A 3 7.66 7.03 -12.80
C PRO A 3 8.44 7.69 -11.66
N GLU A 4 8.63 9.02 -11.71
CA GLU A 4 9.34 9.75 -10.66
C GLU A 4 8.57 9.74 -9.35
N ASP A 5 7.24 9.93 -9.40
CA ASP A 5 6.37 9.81 -8.22
C ASP A 5 6.48 8.40 -7.60
N ARG A 6 6.42 7.35 -8.42
CA ARG A 6 6.52 5.95 -7.93
C ARG A 6 7.84 5.72 -7.21
N ARG A 7 8.94 6.20 -7.80
CA ARG A 7 10.27 6.10 -7.20
C ARG A 7 10.36 6.88 -5.88
N ALA A 8 9.78 8.08 -5.82
CA ALA A 8 9.73 8.88 -4.60
C ALA A 8 8.94 8.17 -3.50
N VAL A 9 7.77 7.62 -3.81
CA VAL A 9 6.97 6.83 -2.85
C VAL A 9 7.75 5.59 -2.38
N PHE A 10 8.36 4.84 -3.31
CA PHE A 10 9.17 3.67 -2.97
C PHE A 10 10.38 4.01 -2.09
N SER A 11 10.98 5.20 -2.26
CA SER A 11 12.06 5.66 -1.38
C SER A 11 11.62 5.80 0.09
N HIS A 12 10.34 6.07 0.33
CA HIS A 12 9.74 6.18 1.66
C HIS A 12 9.21 4.85 2.21
N ARG A 13 9.38 3.72 1.52
CA ARG A 13 8.74 2.43 1.86
C ARG A 13 8.91 1.96 3.32
N LYS A 14 9.93 2.44 4.05
CA LYS A 14 10.20 2.05 5.43
C LYS A 14 9.43 2.85 6.50
N ILE A 15 8.75 3.94 6.13
CA ILE A 15 7.97 4.73 7.09
C ILE A 15 6.64 4.04 7.43
N ALA A 16 6.05 4.38 8.57
CA ALA A 16 4.74 3.87 8.97
C ALA A 16 3.62 4.27 8.01
N ALA A 17 2.68 3.37 7.78
CA ALA A 17 1.50 3.58 6.96
C ALA A 17 0.24 2.97 7.58
N ILE A 18 -0.91 3.45 7.14
CA ILE A 18 -2.24 3.01 7.57
C ILE A 18 -3.05 2.65 6.33
N VAL A 19 -3.58 1.43 6.28
CA VAL A 19 -4.51 1.01 5.21
C VAL A 19 -5.94 1.25 5.69
N LYS A 20 -6.79 1.80 4.83
CA LYS A 20 -8.20 2.08 5.09
C LYS A 20 -9.07 1.62 3.91
N GLY A 21 -10.36 1.43 4.17
CA GLY A 21 -11.34 1.08 3.14
C GLY A 21 -11.21 -0.35 2.61
N MET A 22 -10.54 -1.22 3.36
CA MET A 22 -10.47 -2.65 3.09
C MET A 22 -11.27 -3.39 4.17
N THR A 23 -12.29 -4.14 3.75
CA THR A 23 -13.00 -5.06 4.62
C THR A 23 -12.10 -6.25 4.94
N GLN A 24 -11.88 -6.48 6.23
CA GLN A 24 -11.07 -7.59 6.72
C GLN A 24 -11.88 -8.90 6.68
N GLU A 25 -11.19 -10.04 6.86
CA GLU A 25 -11.83 -11.38 6.83
C GLU A 25 -12.92 -11.55 7.89
N ASP A 26 -12.83 -10.80 8.99
CA ASP A 26 -13.84 -10.77 10.07
C ASP A 26 -15.06 -9.87 9.75
N GLY A 27 -15.09 -9.27 8.56
CA GLY A 27 -16.14 -8.37 8.10
C GLY A 27 -16.03 -6.94 8.66
N THR A 28 -14.93 -6.59 9.33
CA THR A 28 -14.73 -5.24 9.87
C THR A 28 -14.00 -4.33 8.86
N ASP A 29 -14.34 -3.04 8.90
CA ASP A 29 -13.69 -1.99 8.09
C ASP A 29 -12.71 -1.13 8.92
N LEU A 30 -12.12 -1.71 9.97
CA LEU A 30 -11.19 -0.99 10.83
C LEU A 30 -9.87 -0.69 10.08
N PRO A 31 -9.24 0.49 10.33
CA PRO A 31 -7.94 0.79 9.75
C PRO A 31 -6.88 -0.24 10.15
N ILE A 32 -6.10 -0.70 9.18
CA ILE A 32 -4.98 -1.62 9.42
C ILE A 32 -3.73 -0.78 9.67
N THR A 33 -3.21 -0.87 10.89
CA THR A 33 -2.02 -0.13 11.36
C THR A 33 -0.82 -1.05 11.56
N GLY A 34 0.35 -0.47 11.87
CA GLY A 34 1.55 -1.24 12.22
C GLY A 34 2.35 -1.77 11.03
N LYS A 35 1.93 -1.46 9.81
CA LYS A 35 2.67 -1.75 8.57
C LYS A 35 3.54 -0.55 8.18
N SER A 36 4.71 -0.82 7.61
CA SER A 36 5.42 0.16 6.80
C SER A 36 4.70 0.42 5.49
N LEU A 37 5.03 1.52 4.80
CA LEU A 37 4.47 1.87 3.50
C LEU A 37 4.70 0.76 2.46
N GLY A 38 5.88 0.15 2.44
CA GLY A 38 6.19 -0.96 1.54
C GLY A 38 5.33 -2.19 1.82
N GLU A 39 5.19 -2.56 3.10
CA GLU A 39 4.32 -3.66 3.52
C GLU A 39 2.86 -3.41 3.20
N ALA A 40 2.41 -2.17 3.38
CA ALA A 40 1.06 -1.75 3.07
C ALA A 40 0.79 -1.82 1.55
N ILE A 41 1.72 -1.35 0.71
CA ILE A 41 1.62 -1.43 -0.76
C ILE A 41 1.56 -2.89 -1.21
N LEU A 42 2.43 -3.74 -0.68
CA LEU A 42 2.44 -5.16 -1.01
C LEU A 42 1.13 -5.83 -0.59
N PHE A 43 0.73 -5.63 0.67
CA PHE A 43 -0.50 -6.18 1.24
C PHE A 43 -1.73 -5.77 0.41
N VAL A 44 -1.91 -4.48 0.13
CA VAL A 44 -3.02 -3.97 -0.67
C VAL A 44 -2.98 -4.54 -2.09
N SER A 45 -1.80 -4.67 -2.70
CA SER A 45 -1.68 -5.16 -4.08
C SER A 45 -1.94 -6.66 -4.21
N GLU A 46 -1.65 -7.46 -3.16
CA GLU A 46 -1.82 -8.92 -3.16
C GLU A 46 -3.17 -9.38 -2.61
N GLN A 47 -3.78 -8.63 -1.67
CA GLN A 47 -5.00 -9.04 -0.94
C GLN A 47 -6.28 -8.38 -1.45
N ALA A 48 -6.18 -7.42 -2.37
CA ALA A 48 -7.34 -6.68 -2.86
C ALA A 48 -8.31 -7.58 -3.66
N ALA A 49 -9.31 -8.10 -2.94
CA ALA A 49 -10.52 -8.69 -3.48
C ALA A 49 -11.43 -7.62 -4.13
N THR A 50 -12.55 -8.07 -4.68
CA THR A 50 -13.51 -7.41 -5.58
C THR A 50 -13.98 -5.98 -5.23
N ASP A 51 -13.67 -5.44 -4.04
CA ASP A 51 -14.01 -4.07 -3.61
C ASP A 51 -12.79 -3.16 -3.31
N ALA A 52 -11.71 -3.37 -4.05
CA ALA A 52 -10.47 -2.58 -3.92
C ALA A 52 -10.64 -1.07 -4.23
N SER A 53 -11.82 -0.64 -4.70
CA SER A 53 -12.12 0.73 -5.09
C SER A 53 -12.04 1.73 -3.93
N ASN A 54 -12.35 1.29 -2.71
CA ASN A 54 -12.35 2.12 -1.50
C ASN A 54 -11.00 2.11 -0.76
N VAL A 55 -10.07 1.25 -1.19
CA VAL A 55 -8.81 1.04 -0.48
C VAL A 55 -7.85 2.20 -0.72
N HIS A 56 -7.33 2.74 0.37
CA HIS A 56 -6.29 3.76 0.34
C HIS A 56 -5.26 3.56 1.46
N ILE A 57 -4.00 3.88 1.15
CA ILE A 57 -2.89 3.90 2.11
C ILE A 57 -2.62 5.34 2.47
N ILE A 58 -2.55 5.65 3.77
CA ILE A 58 -2.08 6.93 4.29
C ILE A 58 -0.65 6.75 4.83
N TYR A 59 0.26 7.64 4.46
CA TYR A 59 1.67 7.58 4.86
C TYR A 59 2.28 8.97 5.02
N GLY A 60 3.24 9.12 5.94
CA GLY A 60 3.82 10.42 6.26
C GLY A 60 2.77 11.44 6.74
N GLU A 61 3.04 12.73 6.56
CA GLU A 61 2.15 13.81 7.03
C GLU A 61 0.93 14.01 6.12
N HIS A 62 1.10 13.85 4.80
CA HIS A 62 0.06 14.13 3.79
C HIS A 62 0.01 13.12 2.63
N GLY A 63 0.76 12.02 2.71
CA GLY A 63 0.82 11.04 1.64
C GLY A 63 -0.44 10.17 1.61
N SER A 64 -1.01 9.99 0.41
CA SER A 64 -2.07 9.00 0.18
C SER A 64 -1.82 8.26 -1.14
N LEU A 65 -2.07 6.95 -1.14
CA LEU A 65 -2.10 6.11 -2.34
C LEU A 65 -3.47 5.49 -2.49
N SER A 66 -4.06 5.59 -3.69
CA SER A 66 -5.19 4.76 -4.07
C SER A 66 -4.75 3.31 -4.32
N TYR A 67 -5.70 2.40 -4.46
CA TYR A 67 -5.42 1.04 -4.92
C TYR A 67 -4.65 1.01 -6.27
N THR A 68 -5.04 1.84 -7.25
CA THR A 68 -4.37 1.90 -8.56
C THR A 68 -2.94 2.40 -8.46
N ASP A 69 -2.68 3.33 -7.53
CA ASP A 69 -1.34 3.82 -7.22
C ASP A 69 -0.47 2.69 -6.63
N CYS A 70 -1.01 1.92 -5.69
CA CYS A 70 -0.35 0.75 -5.12
C CYS A 70 0.03 -0.26 -6.20
N LEU A 71 -0.91 -0.61 -7.09
CA LEU A 71 -0.64 -1.52 -8.21
C LEU A 71 0.45 -1.00 -9.15
N SER A 72 0.47 0.31 -9.39
CA SER A 72 1.46 0.92 -10.28
C SER A 72 2.86 0.84 -9.69
N ILE A 73 3.00 1.07 -8.38
CA ILE A 73 4.29 0.94 -7.66
C ILE A 73 4.69 -0.54 -7.57
N TYR A 74 3.76 -1.41 -7.21
CA TYR A 74 4.01 -2.84 -7.05
C TYR A 74 4.43 -3.53 -8.34
N ARG A 75 3.90 -3.10 -9.51
CA ARG A 75 4.37 -3.60 -10.81
C ARG A 75 5.85 -3.32 -11.07
N GLU A 76 6.39 -2.23 -10.52
CA GLU A 76 7.78 -1.81 -10.74
C GLU A 76 8.72 -2.31 -9.64
N TYR A 77 8.27 -2.33 -8.39
CA TYR A 77 9.12 -2.59 -7.21
C TYR A 77 8.66 -3.79 -6.36
N GLY A 78 7.71 -4.59 -6.84
CA GLY A 78 7.12 -5.68 -6.07
C GLY A 78 8.12 -6.77 -5.68
N ALA A 79 9.16 -7.01 -6.49
CA ALA A 79 10.20 -7.97 -6.17
C ALA A 79 11.05 -7.52 -4.97
N GLU A 80 11.47 -6.25 -4.96
CA GLU A 80 12.21 -5.65 -3.86
C GLU A 80 11.38 -5.60 -2.57
N LEU A 81 10.09 -5.22 -2.66
CA LEU A 81 9.19 -5.23 -1.50
C LEU A 81 9.08 -6.61 -0.84
N ARG A 82 9.03 -7.68 -1.64
CA ARG A 82 9.01 -9.06 -1.11
C ARG A 82 10.34 -9.47 -0.50
N SER A 83 11.45 -9.11 -1.13
CA SER A 83 12.79 -9.44 -0.61
C SER A 83 13.06 -8.81 0.76
N GLU A 84 12.36 -7.73 1.11
CA GLU A 84 12.49 -7.06 2.40
C GLU A 84 11.66 -7.69 3.53
N LEU A 85 10.81 -8.68 3.21
CA LEU A 85 9.95 -9.41 4.15
C LEU A 85 10.47 -10.81 4.52
N THR A 86 11.48 -11.29 3.80
CA THR A 86 12.22 -12.53 4.06
C THR A 86 13.47 -12.27 4.89
#